data_AF-A0A067N9I0-F1
#
_entry.id   AF-A0A067N9I0-F1
#
_cell.length_a   1.000
_cell.length_b   1.000
_cell.length_c   1.000
_cell.angle_alpha   90.00
_cell.angle_beta   90.00
_cell.angle_gamma   90.00
#
_symmetry.space_group_name_H-M   'P 1'
#
loop_
_entity.id
_entity.type
_entity.pdbx_description
1 polymer ?
#
loop_
_entity_poly.entity_id
_entity_poly.type
_entity_poly.pdbx_seq_one_letter_code
_entity_poly.pdbx_strand_id
1 'polypeptide(L)'
;MSGPNALPTENFEILLPRLITILELVQQSNAPQLGQHRLLISQATNELKEHLRKAKEVVDALPGGDMCIEDQDEVISMLEKMRDEKRTQLEHFSQLLDSNASISDREKMEIE
;
A
#
# COMPACT_ATOMS: atom_id res chain seq x y z
N MET A 1 10.79 -13.16 -1.84
CA MET A 1 9.48 -13.78 -1.56
C MET A 1 8.50 -12.65 -1.25
N SER A 2 7.95 -12.00 -2.27
CA SER A 2 6.99 -10.90 -2.12
C SER A 2 5.62 -11.43 -2.50
N GLY A 3 4.73 -11.60 -1.52
CA GLY A 3 3.34 -12.00 -1.73
C GLY A 3 2.56 -10.90 -2.46
N PRO A 4 1.35 -11.23 -2.97
CA PRO A 4 0.63 -10.38 -3.91
C PRO A 4 0.21 -9.08 -3.23
N ASN A 5 0.74 -7.96 -3.73
CA ASN A 5 0.30 -6.58 -3.46
C ASN A 5 -1.12 -6.34 -4.02
N ALA A 6 -2.11 -7.12 -3.60
CA ALA A 6 -3.50 -6.78 -3.85
C ALA A 6 -3.95 -5.85 -2.73
N LEU A 7 -4.39 -4.65 -3.07
CA LEU A 7 -5.07 -3.77 -2.12
C LEU A 7 -6.28 -4.54 -1.56
N PRO A 8 -6.55 -4.47 -0.24
CA PRO A 8 -7.68 -5.13 0.39
C PRO A 8 -9.02 -4.46 0.00
N THR A 9 -9.46 -4.66 -1.25
CA THR A 9 -10.67 -4.05 -1.83
C THR A 9 -11.97 -4.65 -1.28
N GLU A 10 -11.91 -5.85 -0.71
CA GLU A 10 -13.07 -6.58 -0.17
C GLU A 10 -13.89 -5.73 0.84
N ASN A 11 -13.20 -4.93 1.66
CA ASN A 11 -13.85 -4.04 2.64
C ASN A 11 -14.56 -2.84 1.99
N PHE A 12 -14.19 -2.47 0.77
CA PHE A 12 -14.78 -1.36 0.02
C PHE A 12 -15.92 -1.84 -0.89
N GLU A 13 -15.78 -3.02 -1.48
CA GLU A 13 -16.79 -3.61 -2.39
C GLU A 13 -18.15 -3.81 -1.71
N ILE A 14 -18.16 -4.07 -0.40
CA ILE A 14 -19.41 -4.27 0.37
C ILE A 14 -20.13 -2.96 0.75
N LEU A 15 -19.48 -1.80 0.62
CA LEU A 15 -20.05 -0.52 1.08
C LEU A 15 -21.24 -0.09 0.22
N LEU A 16 -21.12 -0.16 -1.11
CA LEU A 16 -22.19 0.24 -2.03
C LEU A 16 -23.43 -0.68 -1.93
N PRO A 17 -23.30 -2.02 -1.95
CA PRO A 17 -24.45 -2.91 -1.72
C PRO A 17 -25.19 -2.62 -0.42
N ARG A 18 -24.46 -2.38 0.70
CA ARG A 18 -25.07 -2.07 1.99
C ARG A 18 -25.80 -0.73 2.01
N LEU A 19 -25.26 0.28 1.34
CA LEU A 19 -25.94 1.57 1.19
C LEU A 19 -27.24 1.41 0.40
N ILE A 20 -27.22 0.63 -0.69
CA ILE A 20 -28.42 0.31 -1.48
C ILE A 20 -29.47 -0.37 -0.60
N THR A 21 -29.08 -1.37 0.21
CA THR A 21 -30.00 -2.04 1.14
C THR A 21 -30.65 -1.06 2.12
N ILE A 22 -29.92 -0.09 2.66
CA ILE A 22 -30.49 0.94 3.54
C ILE A 22 -31.50 1.80 2.77
N LEU A 23 -31.18 2.22 1.54
CA LEU A 23 -32.08 3.03 0.72
C LEU A 23 -33.36 2.27 0.37
N GLU A 24 -33.27 0.97 0.06
CA GLU A 24 -34.42 0.11 -0.17
C GLU A 24 -35.30 -0.02 1.08
N LEU A 25 -34.69 -0.24 2.25
CA LEU A 25 -35.41 -0.31 3.53
C LEU A 25 -36.13 0.99 3.89
N VAL A 26 -35.52 2.14 3.55
CA VAL A 26 -36.13 3.46 3.71
C VAL A 26 -37.30 3.65 2.74
N GLN A 27 -37.16 3.24 1.47
CA GLN A 27 -38.24 3.36 0.48
C GLN A 27 -39.43 2.45 0.77
N GLN A 28 -39.21 1.28 1.35
CA GLN A 28 -40.25 0.32 1.72
C GLN A 28 -41.03 0.70 2.99
N SER A 29 -40.69 1.80 3.68
CA SER A 29 -41.25 2.18 4.99
C SER A 29 -42.71 2.69 5.00
N ASN A 30 -43.47 2.47 3.93
CA ASN A 30 -44.89 2.83 3.84
C ASN A 30 -45.79 1.86 4.65
N ALA A 31 -45.86 2.08 5.98
CA ALA A 31 -46.80 1.62 7.04
C ALA A 31 -47.62 0.30 6.83
N PRO A 32 -47.66 -0.65 7.80
CA PRO A 32 -48.02 -0.44 9.21
C PRO A 32 -46.99 -0.94 10.25
N GLN A 33 -45.80 -1.35 9.81
CA GLN A 33 -44.73 -1.94 10.65
C GLN A 33 -43.60 -0.94 10.96
N LEU A 34 -43.96 0.34 11.11
CA LEU A 34 -43.03 1.48 11.19
C LEU A 34 -41.95 1.33 12.28
N GLY A 35 -42.27 0.69 13.41
CA GLY A 35 -41.31 0.43 14.49
C GLY A 35 -40.22 -0.58 14.11
N GLN A 36 -40.61 -1.70 13.49
CA GLN A 36 -39.68 -2.75 13.06
C GLN A 36 -38.80 -2.26 11.90
N HIS A 37 -39.36 -1.50 10.95
CA HIS A 37 -38.59 -0.87 9.88
C HIS A 37 -37.54 0.11 10.41
N ARG A 38 -37.87 0.94 11.40
CA ARG A 38 -36.91 1.87 12.02
C ARG A 38 -35.76 1.12 12.70
N LEU A 39 -36.05 0.00 13.36
CA LEU A 39 -35.03 -0.84 13.97
C LEU A 39 -34.09 -1.44 12.92
N LEU A 40 -34.64 -1.99 11.84
CA LEU A 40 -33.86 -2.58 10.75
C LEU A 40 -32.99 -1.53 10.03
N ILE A 41 -33.52 -0.34 9.77
CA ILE A 41 -32.76 0.77 9.18
C ILE A 41 -31.61 1.18 10.11
N SER A 42 -31.87 1.29 11.42
CA SER A 42 -30.85 1.63 12.41
C SER A 42 -29.74 0.57 12.48
N GLN A 43 -30.12 -0.72 12.49
CA GLN A 43 -29.17 -1.84 12.47
C GLN A 43 -28.32 -1.83 11.20
N ALA A 44 -28.94 -1.75 10.02
CA ALA A 44 -28.23 -1.71 8.74
C ALA A 44 -27.29 -0.48 8.64
N THR A 45 -27.71 0.66 9.19
CA THR A 45 -26.88 1.88 9.26
C THR A 45 -25.68 1.70 10.18
N ASN A 46 -25.86 1.08 11.34
CA ASN A 46 -24.76 0.81 12.26
C ASN A 46 -23.76 -0.20 11.68
N GLU A 47 -24.25 -1.23 10.98
CA GLU A 47 -23.38 -2.15 10.24
C GLU A 47 -22.59 -1.43 9.14
N LEU A 48 -23.23 -0.55 8.36
CA LEU A 48 -22.52 0.24 7.36
C LEU A 48 -21.44 1.13 7.99
N LYS A 49 -21.73 1.78 9.12
CA LYS A 49 -20.75 2.59 9.86
C LYS A 49 -19.56 1.74 10.33
N GLU A 50 -19.81 0.52 10.80
CA GLU A 50 -18.75 -0.38 11.23
C GLU A 50 -17.88 -0.83 10.04
N HIS A 51 -18.49 -1.12 8.89
CA HIS A 51 -17.74 -1.43 7.68
C HIS A 51 -16.93 -0.23 7.15
N LEU A 52 -17.48 0.99 7.21
CA LEU A 52 -16.74 2.22 6.89
C LEU A 52 -15.55 2.43 7.83
N ARG A 53 -15.73 2.18 9.14
CA ARG A 53 -14.64 2.26 10.12
C ARG A 53 -13.52 1.28 9.77
N LYS A 54 -13.85 0.02 9.48
CA LYS A 54 -12.87 -0.99 9.07
C LYS A 54 -12.17 -0.63 7.76
N ALA A 55 -12.92 -0.14 6.76
CA ALA A 55 -12.33 0.32 5.50
C ALA A 55 -11.36 1.49 5.73
N LYS A 56 -11.70 2.42 6.62
CA LYS A 56 -10.81 3.51 7.02
C LYS A 56 -9.55 2.99 7.75
N GLU A 57 -9.70 2.11 8.74
CA GLU A 57 -8.58 1.50 9.46
C GLU A 57 -7.61 0.81 8.50
N VAL A 58 -8.13 0.20 7.43
CA VAL A 58 -7.32 -0.41 6.38
C VAL A 58 -6.54 0.63 5.58
N VAL A 59 -7.14 1.77 5.21
CA VAL A 59 -6.42 2.87 4.53
C VAL A 59 -5.34 3.45 5.44
N ASP A 60 -5.68 3.73 6.69
CA ASP A 60 -4.77 4.32 7.67
C ASP A 60 -3.59 3.36 7.98
N ALA A 61 -3.79 2.04 7.83
CA ALA A 61 -2.74 1.04 7.96
C ALA A 61 -1.91 0.80 6.68
N LEU A 62 -2.27 1.40 5.54
CA LEU A 62 -1.48 1.27 4.31
C LEU A 62 -0.15 2.00 4.47
N PRO A 63 0.99 1.36 4.12
CA PRO A 63 2.28 2.04 4.10
C PRO A 63 2.23 3.26 3.18
N GLY A 64 2.53 4.44 3.71
CA GLY A 64 2.45 5.70 2.96
C GLY A 64 1.04 6.33 2.89
N GLY A 65 0.02 5.75 3.53
CA GLY A 65 -1.35 6.28 3.55
C GLY A 65 -1.50 7.68 4.15
N ASP A 66 -0.57 8.07 5.03
CA ASP A 66 -0.53 9.40 5.65
C ASP A 66 0.13 10.47 4.76
N MET A 67 0.76 10.08 3.66
CA MET A 67 1.51 10.98 2.77
C MET A 67 0.67 11.38 1.57
N CYS A 68 0.77 12.64 1.16
CA CYS A 68 0.27 13.09 -0.14
C CYS A 68 1.03 12.38 -1.27
N ILE A 69 0.38 12.26 -2.44
CA ILE A 69 0.97 11.57 -3.60
C ILE A 69 2.29 12.25 -4.01
N GLU A 70 2.31 13.57 -3.94
CA GLU A 70 3.48 14.38 -4.27
C GLU A 70 4.67 14.09 -3.34
N ASP A 71 4.42 13.94 -2.04
CA ASP A 71 5.46 13.59 -1.07
C ASP A 71 5.96 12.15 -1.29
N GLN A 72 5.07 11.24 -1.70
CA GLN A 72 5.44 9.86 -2.04
C GLN A 72 6.34 9.82 -3.28
N ASP A 73 6.02 10.61 -4.30
CA ASP A 73 6.84 10.73 -5.52
C ASP A 73 8.23 11.29 -5.22
N GLU A 74 8.35 12.28 -4.33
CA GLU A 74 9.63 12.83 -3.91
C GLU A 74 10.47 11.77 -3.17
N VAL A 75 9.86 11.04 -2.23
CA VAL A 75 10.56 9.96 -1.50
C VAL A 75 11.00 8.85 -2.46
N ILE A 76 10.16 8.46 -3.42
CA ILE A 76 10.51 7.49 -4.46
C ILE A 76 11.73 8.00 -5.24
N SER A 77 11.69 9.24 -5.73
CA SER A 77 12.80 9.84 -6.47
C SER A 77 14.11 9.84 -5.68
N MET A 78 14.05 10.21 -4.40
CA MET A 78 15.20 10.19 -3.50
C MET A 78 15.75 8.78 -3.31
N LEU A 79 14.88 7.79 -3.08
CA LEU A 79 15.28 6.39 -2.88
C LEU A 79 15.89 5.79 -4.14
N GLU A 80 15.35 6.11 -5.31
CA GLU A 80 15.91 5.68 -6.59
C GLU A 80 17.30 6.27 -6.83
N LYS A 81 17.48 7.56 -6.55
CA LYS A 81 18.79 8.21 -6.63
C LYS A 81 19.80 7.55 -5.71
N MET A 82 19.44 7.29 -4.45
CA MET A 82 20.32 6.62 -3.48
C MET A 82 20.69 5.20 -3.93
N ARG A 83 19.74 4.45 -4.49
CA ARG A 83 19.97 3.11 -5.06
C ARG A 83 20.99 3.18 -6.19
N ASP A 84 20.83 4.14 -7.10
CA ASP A 84 21.67 4.25 -8.29
C ASP A 84 23.08 4.72 -7.93
N GLU A 85 23.22 5.68 -7.00
CA GLU A 85 24.51 6.08 -6.44
C GLU A 85 25.24 4.91 -5.76
N LYS A 86 24.52 4.12 -4.95
CA LYS A 86 25.08 2.92 -4.31
C LYS A 86 25.57 1.89 -5.34
N ARG A 87 24.84 1.71 -6.44
CA ARG A 87 25.25 0.81 -7.52
C ARG A 87 26.54 1.28 -8.18
N THR A 88 26.63 2.56 -8.53
CA THR A 88 27.85 3.13 -9.13
C THR A 88 29.04 3.03 -8.19
N GLN A 89 28.86 3.28 -6.88
CA GLN A 89 29.92 3.12 -5.89
C GLN A 89 30.42 1.69 -5.80
N LEU A 90 29.50 0.71 -5.82
CA LEU A 90 29.85 -0.71 -5.81
C LEU A 90 30.59 -1.12 -7.08
N GLU A 91 30.13 -0.67 -8.25
CA GLU A 91 30.80 -0.93 -9.53
C GLU A 91 32.22 -0.38 -9.54
N HIS A 92 32.40 0.87 -9.09
CA HIS A 92 33.73 1.48 -8.97
C HIS A 92 34.62 0.72 -7.99
N PHE A 93 34.07 0.29 -6.84
CA PHE A 93 34.82 -0.49 -5.87
C PHE A 93 35.25 -1.85 -6.43
N SER A 94 34.36 -2.56 -7.14
CA SER A 94 34.69 -3.81 -7.82
C SER A 94 35.80 -3.62 -8.86
N GLN A 95 35.72 -2.57 -9.69
CA GLN A 95 36.77 -2.26 -10.67
C GLN A 95 38.13 -1.97 -10.04
N LEU A 96 38.16 -1.28 -8.89
CA LEU A 96 39.39 -1.04 -8.13
C LEU A 96 40.00 -2.34 -7.59
N LEU A 97 39.17 -3.27 -7.10
CA LEU A 97 39.64 -4.58 -6.64
C LEU A 97 40.24 -5.38 -7.79
N ASP A 98 39.58 -5.43 -8.94
CA ASP A 98 40.07 -6.14 -10.13
C ASP A 98 41.38 -5.53 -10.66
N SER A 99 41.48 -4.20 -10.66
CA SER A 99 42.69 -3.49 -11.07
C SER A 99 43.86 -3.77 -10.12
N ASN A 100 43.62 -3.75 -8.80
CA ASN A 100 44.65 -4.06 -7.80
C ASN A 100 45.07 -5.53 -7.84
N ALA A 101 44.16 -6.46 -8.11
CA ALA A 101 44.48 -7.87 -8.33
C ALA A 101 45.39 -8.04 -9.55
N SER A 102 45.10 -7.34 -10.65
CA SER A 102 45.92 -7.41 -11.87
C SER A 102 47.34 -6.83 -11.70
N ILE A 103 47.51 -5.80 -10.85
CA ILE A 103 48.83 -5.23 -10.52
C ILE A 103 49.63 -6.20 -9.66
N SER A 104 49.00 -6.82 -8.65
CA SER A 104 49.66 -7.79 -7.78
C SER A 104 50.10 -9.06 -8.53
N ASP A 105 49.36 -9.47 -9.56
CA ASP A 105 49.75 -10.60 -10.43
C ASP A 105 50.89 -10.23 -11.38
N ARG A 106 50.97 -8.96 -11.80
CA ARG A 106 52.05 -8.46 -12.66
C ARG A 106 53.38 -8.32 -11.90
N GLU A 107 53.37 -7.81 -10.67
CA GLU A 107 54.58 -7.70 -9.84
C GLU A 107 55.17 -9.07 -9.46
N LYS A 108 54.34 -10.12 -9.36
CA LYS A 108 54.82 -11.49 -9.17
C LYS A 108 55.52 -12.10 -10.40
N MET A 109 55.26 -11.58 -11.60
CA MET A 109 55.89 -12.05 -12.84
C MET A 109 57.21 -11.33 -13.20
N GLU A 110 57.60 -10.27 -12.48
CA GLU A 110 58.83 -9.51 -12.75
C GLU A 110 60.02 -9.91 -11.84
N ILE A 111 59.87 -10.93 -11.00
CA ILE A 111 60.95 -11.51 -10.18
C ILE A 111 61.32 -12.90 -10.70
N GLU A 112 62.11 -12.97 -11.79
CA GLU A 112 62.91 -14.14 -12.19
C GLU A 112 64.33 -13.72 -12.60
#